data_AF-A0A833LGV8-F1
#
_entry.id   AF-A0A833LGV8-F1
#
_cell.length_a   1.000
_cell.length_b   1.000
_cell.length_c   1.000
_cell.angle_alpha   90.00
_cell.angle_beta   90.00
_cell.angle_gamma   90.00
#
_symmetry.space_group_name_H-M   'P 1'
#
loop_
_entity.id
_entity.type
_entity.pdbx_description
1 polymer ?
#
loop_
_entity_poly.entity_id
_entity_poly.type
_entity_poly.pdbx_seq_one_letter_code
_entity_poly.pdbx_strand_id
1 'polypeptide(L)'
;MLLRAGDRVRFRPIDAAEFQAWCDDWSDKIYASTPHQGLGRRTPFEVAAGYAGPVRRIENEAALDILLAPVPGRDGLRTVTKTGLRIDGAHYYPDTVMPGAQVFCRMDPADLGRVLLFEPDGETYLGEAVCPELAGLDPVATIQRVKAAQKAALQDGIADIRREMRKIGPRAVADAMRREADRRACNLVAFPSRKVDHETSAIAAAAEAAVPAADRTLGLSGRAAEMHRELIAEQPAAIVTPMPETREARFRRALMLERRIEAGDAVEATEALWLGGYRQGSEYRAMQQMFEDFGPSAFGMTSNK
;
A
#
# COMPACT_ATOMS: atom_id res chain seq x y z
N MET A 1 -15.84 -70.44 15.01
CA MET A 1 -14.67 -70.84 15.83
C MET A 1 -14.60 -69.86 16.99
N LEU A 2 -15.02 -70.28 18.18
CA LEU A 2 -15.08 -69.42 19.38
C LEU A 2 -13.71 -69.42 20.05
N LEU A 3 -13.03 -68.27 20.06
CA LEU A 3 -11.77 -68.05 20.78
C LEU A 3 -12.01 -68.27 22.28
N ARG A 4 -11.16 -69.05 22.94
CA ARG A 4 -11.23 -69.31 24.39
C ARG A 4 -10.28 -68.39 25.15
N ALA A 5 -10.62 -68.08 26.40
CA ALA A 5 -9.73 -67.33 27.29
C ALA A 5 -8.40 -68.10 27.45
N GLY A 6 -7.30 -67.53 26.95
CA GLY A 6 -5.98 -68.15 26.92
C GLY A 6 -5.36 -68.25 25.51
N ASP A 7 -6.14 -68.03 24.46
CA ASP A 7 -5.62 -68.02 23.08
C ASP A 7 -4.70 -66.82 22.88
N ARG A 8 -3.39 -67.08 22.73
CA ARG A 8 -2.40 -66.07 22.35
C ARG A 8 -2.61 -65.68 20.90
N VAL A 9 -3.42 -64.65 20.68
CA VAL A 9 -3.53 -63.98 19.38
C VAL A 9 -2.17 -63.34 19.08
N ARG A 10 -1.42 -63.91 18.13
CA ARG A 10 -0.22 -63.26 17.60
C ARG A 10 -0.67 -62.17 16.63
N PHE A 11 -0.58 -60.92 17.06
CA PHE A 11 -0.69 -59.80 16.14
C PHE A 11 0.54 -59.81 15.24
N ARG A 12 0.31 -59.90 13.92
CA ARG A 12 1.36 -59.60 12.95
C ARG A 12 1.64 -58.09 13.06
N PRO A 13 2.88 -57.66 13.31
CA PRO A 13 3.22 -56.25 13.18
C PRO A 13 3.01 -55.84 11.73
N ILE A 14 2.23 -54.79 11.53
CA ILE A 14 2.00 -54.13 10.24
C ILE A 14 2.78 -52.81 10.27
N ASP A 15 3.26 -52.36 9.11
CA ASP A 15 3.90 -51.05 9.00
C ASP A 15 2.87 -49.92 8.91
N ALA A 16 3.34 -48.67 8.91
CA ALA A 16 2.46 -47.51 8.89
C ALA A 16 1.62 -47.41 7.60
N ALA A 17 2.17 -47.84 6.45
CA ALA A 17 1.46 -47.79 5.18
C ALA A 17 0.37 -48.87 5.11
N GLU A 18 0.68 -50.09 5.57
CA GLU A 18 -0.28 -51.18 5.69
C GLU A 18 -1.39 -50.84 6.70
N PHE A 19 -1.05 -50.18 7.81
CA PHE A 19 -2.04 -49.69 8.76
C PHE A 19 -2.93 -48.59 8.19
N GLN A 20 -2.37 -47.62 7.45
CA GLN A 20 -3.14 -46.59 6.76
C GLN A 20 -4.13 -47.23 5.77
N ALA A 21 -3.64 -48.14 4.92
CA ALA A 21 -4.48 -48.84 3.96
C ALA A 21 -5.61 -49.62 4.66
N TRP A 22 -5.33 -50.25 5.80
CA TRP A 22 -6.36 -50.93 6.59
C TRP A 22 -7.40 -49.95 7.16
N CYS A 23 -6.98 -48.79 7.67
CA CYS A 23 -7.88 -47.74 8.17
C CYS A 23 -8.79 -47.19 7.06
N ASP A 24 -8.24 -46.97 5.88
CA ASP A 24 -8.97 -46.49 4.70
C ASP A 24 -9.99 -47.55 4.26
N ASP A 25 -9.57 -48.81 4.13
CA ASP A 25 -10.46 -49.93 3.78
C ASP A 25 -11.59 -50.11 4.79
N TRP A 26 -11.30 -50.02 6.08
CA TRP A 26 -12.31 -50.10 7.13
C TRP A 26 -13.30 -48.93 7.03
N SER A 27 -12.80 -47.71 6.82
CA SER A 27 -13.63 -46.51 6.73
C SER A 27 -14.57 -46.56 5.52
N ASP A 28 -14.05 -46.92 4.36
CA ASP A 28 -14.79 -46.90 3.10
C ASP A 28 -15.71 -48.10 2.93
N LYS A 29 -15.28 -49.30 3.36
CA LYS A 29 -16.03 -50.53 3.10
C LYS A 29 -16.90 -50.96 4.25
N ILE A 30 -16.46 -50.75 5.50
CA ILE A 30 -17.18 -51.23 6.68
C ILE A 30 -17.96 -50.08 7.30
N TYR A 31 -17.29 -49.00 7.70
CA TYR A 31 -17.94 -47.91 8.41
C TYR A 31 -18.99 -47.21 7.53
N ALA A 32 -18.64 -46.88 6.28
CA ALA A 32 -19.54 -46.19 5.36
C ALA A 32 -20.74 -47.04 4.91
N SER A 33 -20.66 -48.37 4.97
CA SER A 33 -21.73 -49.30 4.58
C SER A 33 -22.53 -49.87 5.76
N THR A 34 -22.07 -49.67 7.00
CA THR A 34 -22.78 -50.15 8.19
C THR A 34 -23.88 -49.16 8.59
N PRO A 35 -25.09 -49.61 8.96
CA PRO A 35 -26.13 -48.72 9.48
C PRO A 35 -25.79 -48.10 10.84
N HIS A 36 -25.96 -46.78 11.00
CA HIS A 36 -25.71 -46.07 12.26
C HIS A 36 -27.01 -45.60 12.93
N GLN A 37 -27.11 -45.75 14.25
CA GLN A 37 -28.30 -45.29 14.99
C GLN A 37 -28.50 -43.76 14.88
N GLY A 38 -27.41 -42.98 14.91
CA GLY A 38 -27.45 -41.52 14.77
C GLY A 38 -27.94 -41.02 13.41
N LEU A 39 -28.01 -41.89 12.39
CA LEU A 39 -28.49 -41.58 11.04
C LEU A 39 -29.88 -42.18 10.76
N GLY A 40 -30.58 -42.65 11.79
CA GLY A 40 -31.87 -43.31 11.67
C GLY A 40 -31.78 -44.70 11.03
N ARG A 41 -30.71 -45.46 11.34
CA ARG A 41 -30.38 -46.77 10.76
C ARG A 41 -30.12 -46.76 9.25
N ARG A 42 -29.71 -45.61 8.71
CA ARG A 42 -29.12 -45.50 7.37
C ARG A 42 -27.61 -45.59 7.44
N THR A 43 -26.98 -45.88 6.31
CA THR A 43 -25.52 -45.91 6.19
C THR A 43 -24.98 -44.50 5.89
N PRO A 44 -23.75 -44.14 6.29
CA PRO A 44 -23.12 -42.88 5.92
C PRO A 44 -23.07 -42.70 4.41
N PHE A 45 -22.83 -43.79 3.66
CA PHE A 45 -22.85 -43.78 2.20
C PHE A 45 -24.23 -43.41 1.63
N GLU A 46 -25.32 -44.01 2.13
CA GLU A 46 -26.68 -43.67 1.70
C GLU A 46 -27.02 -42.20 1.97
N VAL A 47 -26.62 -41.69 3.13
CA VAL A 47 -26.87 -40.29 3.52
C VAL A 47 -26.07 -39.33 2.64
N ALA A 48 -24.80 -39.64 2.36
CA ALA A 48 -23.95 -38.83 1.49
C ALA A 48 -24.44 -38.86 0.03
N ALA A 49 -24.79 -40.03 -0.50
CA ALA A 49 -25.29 -40.19 -1.86
C ALA A 49 -26.67 -39.54 -2.07
N GLY A 50 -27.51 -39.51 -1.04
CA GLY A 50 -28.81 -38.85 -1.05
C GLY A 50 -28.75 -37.32 -0.85
N TYR A 51 -27.57 -36.72 -0.71
CA TYR A 51 -27.43 -35.29 -0.49
C TYR A 51 -27.77 -34.49 -1.76
N ALA A 52 -28.86 -33.72 -1.70
CA ALA A 52 -29.33 -32.88 -2.81
C ALA A 52 -28.91 -31.41 -2.71
N GLY A 53 -28.10 -31.05 -1.71
CA GLY A 53 -27.66 -29.67 -1.49
C GLY A 53 -26.47 -29.27 -2.37
N PRO A 54 -26.08 -27.99 -2.35
CA PRO A 54 -24.94 -27.51 -3.12
C PRO A 54 -23.61 -28.00 -2.54
N VAL A 55 -22.78 -28.64 -3.37
CA VAL A 55 -21.41 -29.01 -3.01
C VAL A 55 -20.49 -27.82 -3.28
N ARG A 56 -19.85 -27.29 -2.23
CA ARG A 56 -18.85 -26.22 -2.37
C ARG A 56 -17.51 -26.84 -2.74
N ARG A 57 -16.88 -26.30 -3.77
CA ARG A 57 -15.58 -26.72 -4.23
C ARG A 57 -14.62 -25.54 -4.22
N ILE A 58 -13.34 -25.86 -4.08
CA ILE A 58 -12.25 -24.92 -4.26
C ILE A 58 -11.74 -25.16 -5.68
N GLU A 59 -11.90 -24.18 -6.55
CA GLU A 59 -11.51 -24.29 -7.97
C GLU A 59 -9.99 -24.31 -8.15
N ASN A 60 -9.26 -23.62 -7.27
CA ASN A 60 -7.80 -23.61 -7.28
C ASN A 60 -7.26 -24.48 -6.14
N GLU A 61 -6.95 -25.74 -6.43
CA GLU A 61 -6.40 -26.68 -5.44
C GLU A 61 -5.06 -26.21 -4.85
N ALA A 62 -4.25 -25.46 -5.60
CA ALA A 62 -3.00 -24.89 -5.09
C ALA A 62 -3.24 -23.85 -3.98
N ALA A 63 -4.47 -23.35 -3.79
CA ALA A 63 -4.80 -22.53 -2.63
C ALA A 63 -4.77 -23.33 -1.31
N LEU A 64 -4.92 -24.67 -1.36
CA LEU A 64 -4.85 -25.53 -0.18
C LEU A 64 -3.43 -25.61 0.40
N ASP A 65 -2.41 -25.31 -0.40
CA ASP A 65 -1.00 -25.31 0.01
C ASP A 65 -0.71 -24.33 1.15
N ILE A 66 -1.56 -23.31 1.34
CA ILE A 66 -1.48 -22.39 2.49
C ILE A 66 -1.73 -23.09 3.83
N LEU A 67 -2.47 -24.21 3.82
CA LEU A 67 -2.82 -24.99 5.00
C LEU A 67 -1.74 -25.99 5.39
N LEU A 68 -0.70 -26.15 4.57
CA LEU A 68 0.41 -27.04 4.88
C LEU A 68 1.17 -26.57 6.12
N ALA A 69 1.72 -27.54 6.84
CA ALA A 69 2.49 -27.27 8.04
C ALA A 69 3.78 -26.50 7.69
N PRO A 70 4.23 -25.60 8.58
CA PRO A 70 5.55 -25.00 8.45
C PRO A 70 6.64 -26.07 8.52
N VAL A 71 7.73 -25.82 7.81
CA VAL A 71 8.91 -26.69 7.89
C VAL A 71 9.45 -26.77 9.32
N PRO A 72 9.98 -27.93 9.74
CA PRO A 72 10.46 -28.11 11.11
C PRO A 72 11.63 -27.18 11.43
N GLY A 73 11.61 -26.58 12.63
CA GLY A 73 12.66 -25.71 13.16
C GLY A 73 12.63 -24.28 12.65
N ARG A 74 13.13 -23.34 13.47
CA ARG A 74 13.14 -21.88 13.23
C ARG A 74 11.76 -21.31 12.84
N ASP A 75 10.69 -21.85 13.42
CA ASP A 75 9.31 -21.42 13.21
C ASP A 75 8.89 -21.32 11.72
N GLY A 76 9.39 -22.23 10.89
CA GLY A 76 9.12 -22.24 9.44
C GLY A 76 9.94 -21.24 8.61
N LEU A 77 10.68 -20.32 9.23
CA LEU A 77 11.44 -19.28 8.54
C LEU A 77 12.80 -19.76 8.05
N ARG A 78 13.17 -19.37 6.84
CA ARG A 78 14.48 -19.63 6.22
C ARG A 78 15.03 -18.40 5.53
N THR A 79 16.36 -18.33 5.45
CA THR A 79 17.05 -17.32 4.64
C THR A 79 17.56 -17.99 3.38
N VAL A 80 17.18 -17.45 2.22
CA VAL A 80 17.65 -17.95 0.93
C VAL A 80 19.12 -17.61 0.77
N THR A 81 19.96 -18.61 0.54
CA THR A 81 21.40 -18.42 0.30
C THR A 81 21.72 -18.54 -1.18
N LYS A 82 22.97 -18.26 -1.58
CA LYS A 82 23.44 -18.48 -2.95
C LYS A 82 23.36 -19.95 -3.39
N THR A 83 23.31 -20.86 -2.43
CA THR A 83 23.18 -22.31 -2.64
C THR A 83 21.74 -22.80 -2.39
N GLY A 84 20.76 -21.89 -2.34
CA GLY A 84 19.37 -22.20 -2.05
C GLY A 84 19.03 -22.20 -0.56
N LEU A 85 18.01 -22.96 -0.17
CA LEU A 85 17.57 -23.16 1.20
C LEU A 85 18.10 -24.48 1.74
N ARG A 86 18.45 -24.51 3.04
CA ARG A 86 18.83 -25.73 3.74
C ARG A 86 17.75 -26.08 4.75
N ILE A 87 17.13 -27.26 4.56
CA ILE A 87 16.08 -27.79 5.42
C ILE A 87 16.44 -29.26 5.68
N ASP A 88 16.52 -29.62 6.97
CA ASP A 88 16.85 -30.98 7.43
C ASP A 88 18.04 -31.66 6.70
N GLY A 89 19.09 -30.87 6.44
CA GLY A 89 20.29 -31.37 5.76
C GLY A 89 20.22 -31.39 4.22
N ALA A 90 19.04 -31.29 3.63
CA ALA A 90 18.82 -31.23 2.19
C ALA A 90 18.89 -29.78 1.64
N HIS A 91 19.18 -29.68 0.33
CA HIS A 91 19.26 -28.41 -0.40
C HIS A 91 18.08 -28.25 -1.35
N TYR A 92 17.37 -27.14 -1.20
CA TYR A 92 16.23 -26.76 -2.03
C TYR A 92 16.59 -25.51 -2.84
N TYR A 93 16.30 -25.53 -4.13
CA TYR A 93 16.69 -24.46 -5.04
C TYR A 93 15.45 -23.67 -5.49
N PRO A 94 15.29 -22.41 -5.04
CA PRO A 94 14.22 -21.54 -5.47
C PRO A 94 14.54 -20.94 -6.84
N ASP A 95 13.55 -20.88 -7.72
CA ASP A 95 13.67 -20.27 -9.04
C ASP A 95 13.26 -18.79 -9.03
N THR A 96 12.25 -18.41 -8.24
CA THR A 96 11.70 -17.05 -8.18
C THR A 96 12.36 -16.16 -7.12
N VAL A 97 12.79 -16.74 -5.99
CA VAL A 97 13.26 -15.96 -4.84
C VAL A 97 14.77 -15.76 -4.87
N MET A 98 15.20 -14.50 -4.76
CA MET A 98 16.61 -14.12 -4.79
C MET A 98 17.35 -14.43 -3.47
N PRO A 99 18.66 -14.75 -3.53
CA PRO A 99 19.48 -14.91 -2.34
C PRO A 99 19.48 -13.66 -1.45
N GLY A 100 19.39 -13.87 -0.13
CA GLY A 100 19.33 -12.84 0.91
C GLY A 100 17.93 -12.59 1.47
N ALA A 101 16.88 -13.03 0.77
CA ALA A 101 15.51 -12.91 1.25
C ALA A 101 15.24 -13.87 2.43
N GLN A 102 14.43 -13.41 3.38
CA GLN A 102 13.82 -14.27 4.41
C GLN A 102 12.45 -14.71 3.90
N VAL A 103 12.15 -15.99 4.04
CA VAL A 103 10.92 -16.62 3.54
C VAL A 103 10.35 -17.56 4.58
N PHE A 104 9.02 -17.68 4.61
CA PHE A 104 8.30 -18.70 5.38
C PHE A 104 8.07 -19.93 4.51
N CYS A 105 8.48 -21.10 5.00
CA CYS A 105 8.48 -22.33 4.23
C CYS A 105 7.43 -23.31 4.75
N ARG A 106 6.64 -23.87 3.84
CA ARG A 106 5.70 -24.98 4.10
C ARG A 106 6.06 -26.20 3.27
N MET A 107 5.78 -27.39 3.78
CA MET A 107 6.11 -28.64 3.10
C MET A 107 5.01 -29.68 3.31
N ASP A 108 4.76 -30.46 2.26
CA ASP A 108 3.90 -31.63 2.33
C ASP A 108 4.71 -32.84 2.83
N PRO A 109 4.31 -33.50 3.93
CA PRO A 109 4.99 -34.73 4.37
C PRO A 109 4.95 -35.87 3.34
N ALA A 110 4.00 -35.85 2.39
CA ALA A 110 3.94 -36.83 1.29
C ALA A 110 4.88 -36.47 0.12
N ASP A 111 5.32 -35.22 0.01
CA ASP A 111 6.26 -34.75 -1.01
C ASP A 111 7.36 -33.87 -0.39
N LEU A 112 8.37 -34.53 0.16
CA LEU A 112 9.55 -33.87 0.72
C LEU A 112 10.48 -33.28 -0.36
N GLY A 113 10.24 -33.57 -1.64
CA GLY A 113 11.02 -33.03 -2.76
C GLY A 113 10.72 -31.57 -3.06
N ARG A 114 9.61 -31.05 -2.55
CA ARG A 114 9.09 -29.71 -2.84
C ARG A 114 8.87 -28.91 -1.56
N VAL A 115 9.24 -27.63 -1.60
CA VAL A 115 8.97 -26.66 -0.52
C VAL A 115 8.31 -25.44 -1.12
N LEU A 116 7.24 -24.99 -0.49
CA LEU A 116 6.51 -23.79 -0.86
C LEU A 116 7.04 -22.61 -0.07
N LEU A 117 7.27 -21.49 -0.76
CA LEU A 117 7.86 -20.28 -0.20
C LEU A 117 6.81 -19.18 -0.13
N PHE A 118 6.75 -18.54 1.02
CA PHE A 118 5.89 -17.41 1.32
C PHE A 118 6.72 -16.25 1.87
N GLU A 119 6.13 -15.06 1.89
CA GLU A 119 6.66 -13.95 2.68
C GLU A 119 6.75 -14.34 4.16
N PRO A 120 7.57 -13.63 4.98
CA PRO A 120 7.74 -13.96 6.40
C PRO A 120 6.44 -13.97 7.22
N ASP A 121 5.39 -13.28 6.77
CA ASP A 121 4.05 -13.32 7.36
C ASP A 121 3.28 -14.62 7.07
N GLY A 122 3.71 -15.39 6.07
CA GLY A 122 3.10 -16.63 5.64
C GLY A 122 1.83 -16.45 4.80
N GLU A 123 1.47 -15.22 4.38
CA GLU A 123 0.25 -14.91 3.63
C GLU A 123 0.51 -14.88 2.12
N THR A 124 1.60 -14.23 1.69
CA THR A 124 1.89 -14.02 0.27
C THR A 124 2.76 -15.15 -0.29
N TYR A 125 2.27 -15.85 -1.31
CA TYR A 125 3.02 -16.89 -2.01
C TYR A 125 4.11 -16.28 -2.92
N LEU A 126 5.34 -16.77 -2.79
CA LEU A 126 6.51 -16.29 -3.54
C LEU A 126 6.98 -17.28 -4.62
N GLY A 127 6.63 -18.55 -4.50
CA GLY A 127 7.05 -19.61 -5.42
C GLY A 127 7.43 -20.89 -4.70
N GLU A 128 8.12 -21.77 -5.42
CA GLU A 128 8.53 -23.08 -4.91
C GLU A 128 10.05 -23.23 -4.95
N ALA A 129 10.55 -24.16 -4.14
CA ALA A 129 11.93 -24.60 -4.18
C ALA A 129 11.95 -26.13 -4.23
N VAL A 130 12.77 -26.66 -5.15
CA VAL A 130 12.84 -28.11 -5.39
C VAL A 130 14.16 -28.66 -4.85
N CYS A 131 14.09 -29.79 -4.17
CA CYS A 131 15.25 -30.61 -3.83
C CYS A 131 15.42 -31.70 -4.89
N PRO A 132 16.45 -31.64 -5.75
CA PRO A 132 16.61 -32.58 -6.86
C PRO A 132 16.76 -34.03 -6.38
N GLU A 133 17.50 -34.22 -5.29
CA GLU A 133 17.78 -35.56 -4.74
C GLU A 133 16.51 -36.26 -4.27
N LEU A 134 15.67 -35.55 -3.50
CA LEU A 134 14.41 -36.08 -2.98
C LEU A 134 13.32 -36.18 -4.06
N ALA A 135 13.36 -35.29 -5.07
CA ALA A 135 12.46 -35.33 -6.21
C ALA A 135 12.88 -36.35 -7.30
N GLY A 136 14.03 -37.02 -7.16
CA GLY A 136 14.55 -37.95 -8.17
C GLY A 136 14.99 -37.28 -9.48
N LEU A 137 15.32 -35.98 -9.43
CA LEU A 137 15.79 -35.20 -10.57
C LEU A 137 17.33 -35.19 -10.62
N ASP A 138 17.90 -35.00 -11.81
CA ASP A 138 19.34 -34.76 -11.94
C ASP A 138 19.73 -33.46 -11.20
N PRO A 139 20.59 -33.54 -10.17
CA PRO A 139 21.00 -32.36 -9.41
C PRO A 139 21.70 -31.32 -10.28
N VAL A 140 22.53 -31.75 -11.23
CA VAL A 140 23.34 -30.82 -12.03
C VAL A 140 22.47 -30.02 -12.97
N ALA A 141 21.59 -30.69 -13.73
CA ALA A 141 20.64 -30.03 -14.62
C ALA A 141 19.72 -29.06 -13.87
N THR A 142 19.20 -29.47 -12.71
CA THR A 142 18.29 -28.63 -11.92
C THR A 142 19.00 -27.37 -11.40
N ILE A 143 20.21 -27.50 -10.86
CA ILE A 143 20.99 -26.35 -10.38
C ILE A 143 21.33 -25.39 -11.53
N GLN A 144 21.68 -25.91 -12.72
CA GLN A 144 21.95 -25.09 -13.89
C GLN A 144 20.71 -24.30 -14.33
N ARG A 145 19.54 -24.95 -14.36
CA ARG A 145 18.27 -24.31 -14.69
C ARG A 145 17.93 -23.18 -13.71
N VAL A 146 18.03 -23.43 -12.42
CA VAL A 146 17.75 -22.41 -11.39
C VAL A 146 18.72 -21.23 -11.50
N LYS A 147 20.02 -21.50 -11.67
CA LYS A 147 21.01 -20.43 -11.88
C LYS A 147 20.74 -19.62 -13.15
N ALA A 148 20.27 -20.25 -14.22
CA ALA A 148 19.90 -19.56 -15.45
C ALA A 148 18.69 -18.64 -15.23
N ALA A 149 17.66 -19.11 -14.51
CA ALA A 149 16.49 -18.30 -14.16
C ALA A 149 16.85 -17.09 -13.29
N GLN A 150 17.63 -17.30 -12.22
CA GLN A 150 18.11 -16.20 -11.35
C GLN A 150 18.98 -15.19 -12.11
N LYS A 151 19.83 -15.68 -13.04
CA LYS A 151 20.65 -14.80 -13.87
C LYS A 151 19.80 -13.98 -14.83
N ALA A 152 18.77 -14.56 -15.44
CA ALA A 152 17.84 -13.84 -16.31
C ALA A 152 17.12 -12.72 -15.54
N ALA A 153 16.55 -13.05 -14.38
CA ALA A 153 15.90 -12.07 -13.51
C ALA A 153 16.83 -10.93 -13.08
N LEU A 154 18.10 -11.25 -12.77
CA LEU A 154 19.11 -10.24 -12.44
C LEU A 154 19.46 -9.36 -13.66
N GLN A 155 19.58 -9.94 -14.85
CA GLN A 155 19.88 -9.20 -16.07
C GLN A 155 18.77 -8.22 -16.43
N ASP A 156 17.51 -8.65 -16.28
CA ASP A 156 16.35 -7.80 -16.53
C ASP A 156 16.33 -6.61 -15.56
N GLY A 157 16.50 -6.87 -14.25
CA GLY A 157 16.58 -5.81 -13.24
C GLY A 157 17.76 -4.85 -13.45
N ILE A 158 18.94 -5.36 -13.83
CA ILE A 158 20.10 -4.53 -14.17
C ILE A 158 19.83 -3.71 -15.44
N ALA A 159 19.14 -4.26 -16.44
CA ALA A 159 18.80 -3.53 -17.65
C ALA A 159 17.89 -2.35 -17.36
N ASP A 160 16.92 -2.52 -16.46
CA ASP A 160 16.02 -1.45 -16.02
C ASP A 160 16.73 -0.40 -15.17
N ILE A 161 17.55 -0.82 -14.19
CA ILE A 161 18.39 0.12 -13.43
C ILE A 161 19.31 0.88 -14.38
N ARG A 162 19.93 0.21 -15.35
CA ARG A 162 20.82 0.85 -16.33
C ARG A 162 20.04 1.79 -17.26
N ARG A 163 18.78 1.49 -17.59
CA ARG A 163 17.89 2.38 -18.36
C ARG A 163 17.56 3.63 -17.56
N GLU A 164 17.21 3.51 -16.28
CA GLU A 164 16.98 4.66 -15.40
C GLU A 164 18.27 5.45 -15.15
N MET A 165 19.41 4.79 -14.93
CA MET A 165 20.71 5.45 -14.81
C MET A 165 21.11 6.21 -16.08
N ARG A 166 20.79 5.70 -17.29
CA ARG A 166 21.03 6.44 -18.54
C ARG A 166 20.22 7.73 -18.64
N LYS A 167 19.03 7.79 -18.01
CA LYS A 167 18.26 9.05 -17.89
C LYS A 167 18.97 10.05 -16.97
N ILE A 168 19.70 9.56 -15.97
CA ILE A 168 20.59 10.34 -15.08
C ILE A 168 21.96 10.52 -15.77
N GLY A 169 21.98 11.17 -16.93
CA GLY A 169 23.22 11.47 -17.65
C GLY A 169 23.98 12.69 -17.07
N PRO A 170 25.22 12.97 -17.53
CA PRO A 170 26.00 14.14 -17.12
C PRO A 170 25.26 15.46 -17.32
N ARG A 171 24.40 15.54 -18.34
CA ARG A 171 23.50 16.68 -18.57
C ARG A 171 22.42 16.80 -17.48
N ALA A 172 21.79 15.70 -17.08
CA ALA A 172 20.79 15.72 -16.00
C ALA A 172 21.43 16.08 -14.64
N VAL A 173 22.66 15.63 -14.39
CA VAL A 173 23.44 16.04 -13.22
C VAL A 173 23.85 17.51 -13.31
N ALA A 174 24.32 17.98 -14.46
CA ALA A 174 24.65 19.40 -14.67
C ALA A 174 23.41 20.30 -14.56
N ASP A 175 22.25 19.86 -15.05
CA ASP A 175 20.96 20.56 -14.92
C ASP A 175 20.46 20.52 -13.47
N ALA A 176 20.66 19.41 -12.75
CA ALA A 176 20.36 19.31 -11.32
C ALA A 176 21.28 20.24 -10.51
N MET A 177 22.58 20.27 -10.82
CA MET A 177 23.56 21.18 -10.21
C MET A 177 23.25 22.64 -10.57
N ARG A 178 22.77 22.93 -11.79
CA ARG A 178 22.33 24.27 -12.19
C ARG A 178 21.07 24.68 -11.43
N ARG A 179 20.06 23.82 -11.35
CA ARG A 179 18.85 24.04 -10.53
C ARG A 179 19.16 24.14 -9.03
N GLU A 180 20.18 23.45 -8.56
CA GLU A 180 20.65 23.55 -7.18
C GLU A 180 21.46 24.83 -6.95
N ALA A 181 22.28 25.26 -7.90
CA ALA A 181 22.93 26.56 -7.91
C ALA A 181 21.92 27.69 -8.01
N ASP A 182 20.87 27.55 -8.82
CA ASP A 182 19.73 28.47 -8.90
C ASP A 182 18.96 28.49 -7.59
N ARG A 183 18.75 27.34 -6.92
CA ARG A 183 18.15 27.28 -5.58
C ARG A 183 19.03 27.89 -4.49
N ARG A 184 20.35 27.71 -4.56
CA ARG A 184 21.33 28.34 -3.64
C ARG A 184 21.46 29.83 -3.91
N ALA A 185 21.38 30.26 -5.16
CA ALA A 185 21.26 31.66 -5.57
C ALA A 185 19.91 32.25 -5.12
N CYS A 186 18.84 31.47 -5.16
CA CYS A 186 17.54 31.79 -4.55
C CYS A 186 17.54 31.73 -3.01
N ASN A 187 18.60 31.23 -2.37
CA ASN A 187 18.80 31.38 -0.92
C ASN A 187 19.36 32.77 -0.55
N LEU A 188 19.53 33.63 -1.56
CA LEU A 188 19.61 35.09 -1.46
C LEU A 188 18.48 35.73 -2.29
N VAL A 189 17.27 35.18 -2.19
CA VAL A 189 16.04 35.81 -2.65
C VAL A 189 15.01 35.68 -1.54
N ALA A 190 14.33 36.80 -1.26
CA ALA A 190 13.39 36.96 -0.15
C ALA A 190 12.38 35.81 -0.07
N PHE A 191 12.16 35.36 1.16
CA PHE A 191 11.23 34.31 1.54
C PHE A 191 9.88 34.49 0.79
N PRO A 192 9.45 33.54 -0.06
CA PRO A 192 8.15 33.64 -0.70
C PRO A 192 7.08 33.58 0.39
N SER A 193 6.28 34.64 0.49
CA SER A 193 5.13 34.68 1.38
C SER A 193 4.13 33.59 0.98
N ARG A 194 3.51 33.00 1.99
CA ARG A 194 2.51 31.93 1.90
C ARG A 194 1.50 32.24 0.79
N LYS A 195 1.53 31.46 -0.30
CA LYS A 195 0.40 31.38 -1.22
C LYS A 195 -0.69 30.54 -0.55
N VAL A 196 -1.87 31.11 -0.41
CA VAL A 196 -3.09 30.41 -0.02
C VAL A 196 -3.86 30.20 -1.31
N ASP A 197 -4.18 28.95 -1.63
CA ASP A 197 -5.12 28.65 -2.70
C ASP A 197 -6.49 29.22 -2.27
N HIS A 198 -7.03 30.13 -3.07
CA HIS A 198 -8.39 30.63 -2.86
C HIS A 198 -9.35 29.71 -3.61
N GLU A 199 -9.92 28.74 -2.92
CA GLU A 199 -11.16 28.13 -3.35
C GLU A 199 -12.32 29.08 -3.03
N THR A 200 -13.15 29.34 -4.03
CA THR A 200 -14.46 29.96 -3.85
C THR A 200 -15.51 28.93 -4.29
N SER A 201 -16.73 29.01 -3.76
CA SER A 201 -17.80 28.07 -4.15
C SER A 201 -18.05 28.01 -5.66
N ALA A 202 -17.76 29.10 -6.37
CA ALA A 202 -17.85 29.19 -7.82
C ALA A 202 -16.75 28.42 -8.57
N ILE A 203 -15.53 28.33 -8.01
CA ILE A 203 -14.40 27.60 -8.63
C ILE A 203 -14.56 26.09 -8.40
N ALA A 204 -15.06 25.67 -7.22
CA ALA A 204 -15.37 24.27 -6.93
C ALA A 204 -16.49 23.73 -7.85
N ALA A 205 -17.55 24.52 -8.09
CA ALA A 205 -18.66 24.14 -8.97
C ALA A 205 -18.25 24.03 -10.46
N ALA A 206 -17.26 24.81 -10.91
CA ALA A 206 -16.75 24.74 -12.28
C ALA A 206 -15.86 23.50 -12.52
N ALA A 207 -15.13 23.03 -11.50
CA ALA A 207 -14.31 21.83 -11.57
C ALA A 207 -15.17 20.55 -11.57
N GLU A 208 -16.28 20.54 -10.84
CA GLU A 208 -17.18 19.39 -10.73
C GLU A 208 -18.03 19.15 -11.99
N ALA A 209 -18.25 20.20 -12.80
CA ALA A 209 -18.91 20.11 -14.11
C ALA A 209 -17.97 19.68 -15.26
N ALA A 210 -16.64 19.64 -15.03
CA ALA A 210 -15.64 19.37 -16.06
C ALA A 210 -15.10 17.92 -16.06
N VAL A 211 -15.62 17.05 -15.19
CA VAL A 211 -15.23 15.62 -15.14
C VAL A 211 -16.21 14.79 -15.97
N PRO A 212 -15.78 14.11 -17.05
CA PRO A 212 -16.63 13.15 -17.75
C PRO A 212 -17.01 12.00 -16.81
N ALA A 213 -18.28 11.59 -16.84
CA ALA A 213 -18.93 10.67 -15.90
C ALA A 213 -18.43 9.20 -15.93
N ALA A 214 -17.19 8.95 -16.35
CA ALA A 214 -16.62 7.62 -16.51
C ALA A 214 -15.74 7.14 -15.34
N ASP A 215 -15.44 7.97 -14.34
CA ASP A 215 -14.48 7.62 -13.28
C ASP A 215 -15.08 7.57 -11.87
N ARG A 216 -16.37 7.26 -11.77
CA ARG A 216 -17.00 6.89 -10.49
C ARG A 216 -17.10 5.38 -10.40
N THR A 217 -16.10 4.75 -9.77
CA THR A 217 -16.24 3.69 -8.76
C THR A 217 -14.93 2.92 -8.62
N LEU A 218 -14.38 2.89 -7.41
CA LEU A 218 -13.77 1.70 -6.80
C LEU A 218 -13.78 1.95 -5.29
N GLY A 219 -14.65 1.20 -4.58
CA GLY A 219 -14.85 1.34 -3.14
C GLY A 219 -13.57 1.02 -2.37
N LEU A 220 -13.12 1.96 -1.54
CA LEU A 220 -12.00 1.77 -0.63
C LEU A 220 -12.44 0.81 0.50
N SER A 221 -11.63 -0.22 0.74
CA SER A 221 -11.82 -1.15 1.85
C SER A 221 -11.89 -0.43 3.21
N GLY A 222 -12.76 -0.90 4.11
CA GLY A 222 -13.16 -0.19 5.35
C GLY A 222 -12.01 0.22 6.28
N ARG A 223 -10.85 -0.45 6.20
CA ARG A 223 -9.67 -0.16 7.04
C ARG A 223 -8.98 1.16 6.69
N ALA A 224 -9.05 1.62 5.44
CA ALA A 224 -8.46 2.88 5.00
C ALA A 224 -9.27 4.11 5.49
N ALA A 225 -10.59 3.95 5.65
CA ALA A 225 -11.49 5.01 6.11
C ALA A 225 -11.43 5.24 7.64
N GLU A 226 -10.92 4.26 8.40
CA GLU A 226 -10.69 4.40 9.84
C GLU A 226 -9.39 5.16 10.13
N MET A 227 -8.28 4.79 9.48
CA MET A 227 -7.00 5.50 9.64
C MET A 227 -7.09 6.98 9.24
N HIS A 228 -7.91 7.33 8.23
CA HIS A 228 -8.09 8.72 7.84
C HIS A 228 -8.89 9.54 8.87
N ARG A 229 -9.84 8.92 9.58
CA ARG A 229 -10.62 9.60 10.63
C ARG A 229 -9.79 9.88 11.88
N GLU A 230 -8.92 8.95 12.27
CA GLU A 230 -8.04 9.15 13.44
C GLU A 230 -7.07 10.31 13.22
N LEU A 231 -6.50 10.44 12.01
CA LEU A 231 -5.54 11.49 11.66
C LEU A 231 -6.14 12.91 11.63
N ILE A 232 -7.45 13.03 11.39
CA ILE A 232 -8.17 14.31 11.39
C ILE A 232 -8.52 14.75 12.82
N ALA A 233 -8.73 13.81 13.74
CA ALA A 233 -9.17 14.11 15.10
C ALA A 233 -8.06 14.68 16.01
N GLU A 234 -6.78 14.47 15.69
CA GLU A 234 -5.65 14.83 16.56
C GLU A 234 -5.02 16.21 16.29
N GLN A 235 -5.58 17.07 15.42
CA GLN A 235 -5.01 18.40 15.18
C GLN A 235 -5.58 19.48 16.12
N PRO A 236 -4.74 20.15 16.95
CA PRO A 236 -5.18 21.31 17.72
C PRO A 236 -5.38 22.55 16.81
N ALA A 237 -6.47 23.28 17.06
CA ALA A 237 -6.88 24.45 16.29
C ALA A 237 -5.87 25.61 16.38
N ALA A 238 -5.38 26.07 15.24
CA ALA A 238 -4.42 27.17 15.14
C ALA A 238 -5.08 28.53 15.43
N ILE A 239 -4.51 29.29 16.37
CA ILE A 239 -4.89 30.67 16.70
C ILE A 239 -4.38 31.60 15.59
N VAL A 240 -5.29 32.32 14.93
CA VAL A 240 -5.00 33.23 13.81
C VAL A 240 -4.64 34.62 14.34
N THR A 241 -3.45 35.12 13.99
CA THR A 241 -3.05 36.52 14.23
C THR A 241 -3.20 37.33 12.92
N PRO A 242 -3.86 38.50 12.92
CA PRO A 242 -3.99 39.33 11.73
C PRO A 242 -2.66 40.01 11.37
N MET A 243 -2.34 40.02 10.07
CA MET A 243 -1.14 40.65 9.49
C MET A 243 -1.24 42.19 9.57
N PRO A 244 -0.14 42.94 9.82
CA PRO A 244 -0.16 44.40 9.80
C PRO A 244 -0.45 44.96 8.39
N GLU A 245 -1.30 45.99 8.30
CA GLU A 245 -1.70 46.63 7.04
C GLU A 245 -0.51 47.27 6.31
N THR A 246 -0.37 46.97 5.02
CA THR A 246 0.60 47.59 4.10
C THR A 246 0.31 49.08 3.86
N ARG A 247 1.33 49.87 3.50
CA ARG A 247 1.21 51.31 3.19
C ARG A 247 0.14 51.63 2.14
N GLU A 248 0.08 50.84 1.08
CA GLU A 248 -0.90 51.00 0.00
C GLU A 248 -2.31 50.68 0.49
N ALA A 249 -2.48 49.70 1.37
CA ALA A 249 -3.77 49.38 1.97
C ALA A 249 -4.28 50.50 2.87
N ARG A 250 -3.40 51.14 3.66
CA ARG A 250 -3.75 52.32 4.46
C ARG A 250 -4.16 53.50 3.57
N PHE A 251 -3.44 53.75 2.48
CA PHE A 251 -3.82 54.81 1.54
C PHE A 251 -5.15 54.50 0.84
N ARG A 252 -5.38 53.26 0.41
CA ARG A 252 -6.69 52.84 -0.14
C ARG A 252 -7.83 53.00 0.86
N ARG A 253 -7.59 52.64 2.12
CA ARG A 253 -8.55 52.84 3.22
C ARG A 253 -8.86 54.32 3.41
N ALA A 254 -7.85 55.18 3.40
CA ALA A 254 -8.03 56.63 3.53
C ALA A 254 -8.92 57.19 2.40
N LEU A 255 -8.62 56.85 1.14
CA LEU A 255 -9.43 57.28 -0.02
C LEU A 255 -10.87 56.74 0.02
N MET A 256 -11.08 55.53 0.53
CA MET A 256 -12.42 54.97 0.72
C MET A 256 -13.21 55.75 1.78
N LEU A 257 -12.58 56.06 2.92
CA LEU A 257 -13.21 56.83 3.99
C LEU A 257 -13.51 58.26 3.56
N GLU A 258 -12.61 58.90 2.79
CA GLU A 258 -12.84 60.23 2.22
C GLU A 258 -14.05 60.23 1.27
N ARG A 259 -14.14 59.23 0.37
CA ARG A 259 -15.31 59.05 -0.51
C ARG A 259 -16.61 58.83 0.26
N ARG A 260 -16.57 58.05 1.35
CA ARG A 260 -17.77 57.80 2.19
C ARG A 260 -18.22 59.06 2.92
N ILE A 261 -17.28 59.85 3.45
CA ILE A 261 -17.58 61.15 4.08
C ILE A 261 -18.15 62.13 3.04
N GLU A 262 -17.58 62.17 1.84
CA GLU A 262 -18.07 63.02 0.74
C GLU A 262 -19.45 62.60 0.24
N ALA A 263 -19.73 61.29 0.21
CA ALA A 263 -21.04 60.73 -0.11
C ALA A 263 -22.09 60.95 1.01
N GLY A 264 -21.69 61.47 2.16
CA GLY A 264 -22.57 61.71 3.31
C GLY A 264 -22.88 60.46 4.14
N ASP A 265 -22.13 59.37 3.94
CA ASP A 265 -22.30 58.13 4.69
C ASP A 265 -21.73 58.27 6.12
N ALA A 266 -22.40 57.63 7.08
CA ALA A 266 -21.90 57.57 8.46
C ALA A 266 -20.59 56.77 8.52
N VAL A 267 -19.54 57.39 9.05
CA VAL A 267 -18.23 56.77 9.34
C VAL A 267 -18.02 56.72 10.85
N GLU A 268 -17.47 55.62 11.36
CA GLU A 268 -17.23 55.42 12.79
C GLU A 268 -16.21 56.45 13.33
N ALA A 269 -16.40 56.91 14.57
CA ALA A 269 -15.57 57.98 15.16
C ALA A 269 -14.07 57.61 15.24
N THR A 270 -13.75 56.33 15.44
CA THR A 270 -12.36 55.82 15.48
C THR A 270 -11.69 55.89 14.09
N GLU A 271 -12.45 55.63 13.03
CA GLU A 271 -11.98 55.71 11.64
C GLU A 271 -11.79 57.15 11.18
N ALA A 272 -12.68 58.06 11.58
CA ALA A 272 -12.54 59.48 11.31
C ALA A 272 -11.30 60.08 12.01
N LEU A 273 -11.04 59.67 13.25
CA LEU A 273 -9.86 60.10 14.01
C LEU A 273 -8.56 59.57 13.38
N TRP A 274 -8.56 58.30 12.96
CA TRP A 274 -7.44 57.67 12.25
C TRP A 274 -7.15 58.37 10.92
N LEU A 275 -8.18 58.66 10.12
CA LEU A 275 -8.05 59.37 8.85
C LEU A 275 -7.45 60.77 9.06
N GLY A 276 -7.92 61.50 10.07
CA GLY A 276 -7.40 62.82 10.42
C GLY A 276 -5.90 62.80 10.77
N GLY A 277 -5.45 61.80 11.52
CA GLY A 277 -4.03 61.60 11.85
C GLY A 277 -3.20 61.17 10.64
N TYR A 278 -3.72 60.25 9.83
CA TYR A 278 -3.03 59.72 8.66
C TYR A 278 -2.84 60.78 7.56
N ARG A 279 -3.84 61.65 7.32
CA ARG A 279 -3.77 62.75 6.33
C ARG A 279 -2.66 63.77 6.61
N GLN A 280 -2.28 63.94 7.87
CA GLN A 280 -1.21 64.85 8.28
C GLN A 280 0.19 64.25 8.08
N GLY A 281 0.30 62.93 7.91
CA GLY A 281 1.57 62.22 7.76
C GLY A 281 2.30 62.50 6.45
N SER A 282 3.61 62.28 6.44
CA SER A 282 4.42 62.30 5.21
C SER A 282 4.08 61.16 4.26
N GLU A 283 3.57 60.03 4.80
CA GLU A 283 3.16 58.85 4.04
C GLU A 283 2.00 59.16 3.09
N TYR A 284 0.95 59.84 3.59
CA TYR A 284 -0.21 60.24 2.78
C TYR A 284 0.20 61.23 1.70
N ARG A 285 1.02 62.24 2.00
CA ARG A 285 1.49 63.23 0.99
C ARG A 285 2.26 62.57 -0.14
N ALA A 286 3.17 61.66 0.17
CA ALA A 286 3.93 60.94 -0.85
C ALA A 286 3.05 60.00 -1.69
N MET A 287 2.00 59.40 -1.11
CA MET A 287 1.06 58.56 -1.86
C MET A 287 0.06 59.37 -2.67
N GLN A 288 -0.37 60.53 -2.19
CA GLN A 288 -1.21 61.47 -2.92
C GLN A 288 -0.50 61.99 -4.16
N GLN A 289 0.78 62.37 -4.05
CA GLN A 289 1.58 62.80 -5.20
C GLN A 289 1.71 61.68 -6.25
N MET A 290 1.97 60.45 -5.80
CA MET A 290 2.02 59.29 -6.70
C MET A 290 0.64 58.93 -7.29
N PHE A 291 -0.45 59.17 -6.57
CA PHE A 291 -1.82 59.00 -7.09
C PHE A 291 -2.18 60.04 -8.14
N GLU A 292 -1.73 61.29 -7.98
CA GLU A 292 -1.87 62.36 -8.97
C GLU A 292 -1.06 62.07 -10.24
N ASP A 293 0.17 61.58 -10.10
CA ASP A 293 1.08 61.31 -11.23
C ASP A 293 0.67 60.07 -12.05
N PHE A 294 0.23 58.99 -11.39
CA PHE A 294 0.01 57.68 -12.03
C PHE A 294 -1.46 57.24 -12.09
N GLY A 295 -2.36 57.99 -11.44
CA GLY A 295 -3.80 57.74 -11.44
C GLY A 295 -4.25 56.50 -10.64
N PRO A 296 -5.58 56.24 -10.60
CA PRO A 296 -6.17 55.19 -9.77
C PRO A 296 -5.69 53.78 -10.11
N SER A 297 -5.34 53.56 -11.37
CA SER A 297 -4.89 52.28 -11.93
C SER A 297 -3.63 51.76 -11.23
N ALA A 298 -2.72 52.66 -10.84
CA ALA A 298 -1.46 52.30 -10.20
C ALA A 298 -1.64 51.76 -8.77
N PHE A 299 -2.78 52.06 -8.13
CA PHE A 299 -3.10 51.63 -6.77
C PHE A 299 -4.12 50.49 -6.74
N GLY A 300 -4.37 49.84 -7.89
CA GLY A 300 -5.34 48.75 -8.02
C GLY A 300 -6.78 49.21 -7.86
N MET A 301 -7.05 50.51 -8.03
CA MET A 301 -8.40 51.06 -8.02
C MET A 301 -8.90 51.17 -9.46
N THR A 302 -10.09 50.64 -9.73
CA THR A 302 -10.75 50.84 -11.02
C THR A 302 -11.17 52.31 -11.15
N SER A 303 -10.75 52.97 -12.23
CA SER A 303 -11.21 54.32 -12.56
C SER A 303 -12.70 54.26 -12.90
N ASN A 304 -13.57 54.67 -11.98
CA ASN A 304 -14.98 54.87 -12.29
C ASN A 304 -15.08 56.09 -13.22
N LYS A 305 -15.68 55.90 -14.39
CA LYS A 305 -16.39 56.98 -15.07
C LYS A 305 -17.69 57.27 -14.31
#